data_AF-A0A5R8Y9C7-F1
#
_entry.id   AF-A0A5R8Y9C7-F1
#
_cell.length_a   1.000
_cell.length_b   1.000
_cell.length_c   1.000
_cell.angle_alpha   90.00
_cell.angle_beta   90.00
_cell.angle_gamma   90.00
#
_symmetry.space_group_name_H-M   'P 1'
#
loop_
_entity.id
_entity.type
_entity.pdbx_description
1 polymer ?
#
loop_
_entity_poly.entity_id
_entity_poly.type
_entity_poly.pdbx_seq_one_letter_code
_entity_poly.pdbx_strand_id
1 'polypeptide(L)'
;MTMAQQQSDAHAETEQAAEVGQPMATESGQPVNAHTEVAGHGGDHHDGGAFPPFDSTTYGSQLLWLAITFGLLYYIMSKVALPRIANILEVRRDRIASDLGEAERLKRETDEAIASYEQSLAEARQKAHGIAHTAREEAKTQFDAEFAKVEADIAKQLTAADEKITAVKTAAMGEVDAIAQSTTEAILEQLLGSGVAKKDIAAAVSAAKAN
;
A
#
# COMPACT_ATOMS: atom_id res chain seq x y z
N MET A 1 20.51 -25.42 -34.87
CA MET A 1 21.71 -24.61 -34.56
C MET A 1 21.31 -23.64 -33.46
N THR A 2 21.71 -23.70 -32.21
CA THR A 2 22.62 -24.57 -31.44
C THR A 2 22.42 -24.13 -30.00
N MET A 3 21.84 -24.94 -29.10
CA MET A 3 22.00 -24.76 -27.64
C MET A 3 21.39 -25.89 -26.78
N ALA A 4 21.26 -27.11 -27.31
CA ALA A 4 20.83 -28.29 -26.54
C ALA A 4 21.90 -29.40 -26.54
N GLN A 5 23.17 -29.03 -26.67
CA GLN A 5 24.24 -30.01 -26.94
C GLN A 5 25.60 -29.56 -26.40
N GLN A 6 25.66 -29.27 -25.09
CA GLN A 6 26.94 -29.06 -24.40
C GLN A 6 26.80 -29.37 -22.91
N GLN A 7 26.65 -30.65 -22.58
CA GLN A 7 27.08 -31.25 -21.30
C GLN A 7 26.91 -32.77 -21.39
N SER A 8 27.56 -33.32 -22.43
CA SER A 8 28.25 -34.61 -22.34
C SER A 8 29.62 -34.32 -21.70
N ASP A 9 30.19 -35.33 -21.06
CA ASP A 9 31.59 -35.43 -20.62
C ASP A 9 31.86 -35.10 -19.14
N ALA A 10 31.49 -36.04 -18.28
CA ALA A 10 32.27 -36.30 -17.07
C ALA A 10 32.05 -37.76 -16.60
N HIS A 11 32.95 -38.62 -17.07
CA HIS A 11 33.44 -39.84 -16.41
C HIS A 11 32.49 -41.04 -16.27
N ALA A 12 32.69 -42.04 -17.13
CA ALA A 12 32.85 -43.43 -16.70
C ALA A 12 33.32 -44.31 -17.86
N GLU A 13 34.64 -44.38 -18.09
CA GLU A 13 35.25 -45.60 -18.61
C GLU A 13 36.75 -45.63 -18.27
N THR A 14 37.29 -46.85 -18.29
CA THR A 14 38.72 -47.22 -18.32
C THR A 14 39.36 -47.69 -16.99
N GLU A 15 39.24 -49.02 -16.82
CA GLU A 15 40.33 -50.02 -16.74
C GLU A 15 41.23 -50.21 -15.50
N GLN A 16 41.32 -51.51 -15.15
CA GLN A 16 42.52 -52.35 -14.92
C GLN A 16 43.33 -52.25 -13.63
N ALA A 17 43.37 -53.39 -12.91
CA ALA A 17 44.53 -54.30 -12.79
C ALA A 17 44.07 -55.56 -12.01
N ALA A 18 44.16 -56.83 -12.45
CA ALA A 18 45.35 -57.63 -12.84
C ALA A 18 46.39 -57.72 -11.69
N GLU A 19 46.97 -58.83 -11.23
CA GLU A 19 47.03 -60.24 -11.62
C GLU A 19 48.02 -60.95 -10.63
N VAL A 20 48.07 -62.30 -10.64
CA VAL A 20 49.20 -63.20 -10.33
C VAL A 20 49.55 -63.59 -8.87
N GLY A 21 49.59 -64.91 -8.61
CA GLY A 21 50.85 -65.53 -8.14
C GLY A 21 50.82 -66.52 -6.96
N GLN A 22 50.55 -67.80 -7.25
CA GLN A 22 50.97 -69.02 -6.50
C GLN A 22 52.50 -69.06 -6.22
N PRO A 23 53.09 -69.86 -5.27
CA PRO A 23 52.99 -71.35 -5.28
C PRO A 23 53.21 -72.17 -3.97
N MET A 24 52.59 -73.37 -3.99
CA MET A 24 53.13 -74.72 -3.73
C MET A 24 53.73 -75.17 -2.37
N ALA A 25 53.21 -76.36 -1.97
CA ALA A 25 53.84 -77.50 -1.29
C ALA A 25 54.08 -77.36 0.23
N THR A 26 53.84 -78.38 1.08
CA THR A 26 54.22 -79.79 0.93
C THR A 26 53.40 -80.68 1.88
N GLU A 27 52.76 -81.69 1.29
CA GLU A 27 52.75 -83.12 1.67
C GLU A 27 52.65 -83.56 3.15
N SER A 28 51.66 -84.41 3.46
CA SER A 28 51.91 -85.74 4.05
C SER A 28 50.63 -86.58 4.19
N GLY A 29 50.65 -87.76 3.54
CA GLY A 29 50.29 -89.04 4.18
C GLY A 29 48.82 -89.32 4.54
N GLN A 30 48.15 -90.07 3.64
CA GLN A 30 47.39 -91.31 3.88
C GLN A 30 47.31 -91.90 5.33
N PRO A 31 46.36 -92.82 5.65
CA PRO A 31 45.19 -93.27 4.89
C PRO A 31 43.92 -93.49 5.77
N VAL A 32 42.84 -93.97 5.14
CA VAL A 32 41.72 -94.77 5.72
C VAL A 32 40.96 -94.18 6.92
N ASN A 33 39.65 -93.99 6.77
CA ASN A 33 38.67 -94.96 7.29
C ASN A 33 37.25 -94.43 7.07
N ALA A 34 36.50 -95.16 6.26
CA ALA A 34 35.06 -95.17 6.34
C ALA A 34 34.67 -95.69 7.74
N HIS A 35 34.39 -94.77 8.67
CA HIS A 35 33.69 -95.12 9.91
C HIS A 35 32.23 -94.75 9.76
N THR A 36 31.49 -95.71 9.20
CA THR A 36 30.12 -95.97 9.62
C THR A 36 30.18 -96.43 11.08
N GLU A 37 30.08 -95.48 12.02
CA GLU A 37 29.77 -95.79 13.41
C GLU A 37 28.27 -95.55 13.63
N VAL A 38 27.51 -96.61 13.39
CA VAL A 38 26.18 -96.78 13.97
C VAL A 38 26.38 -97.01 15.47
N ALA A 39 26.36 -95.95 16.25
CA ALA A 39 26.07 -96.03 17.67
C ALA A 39 24.55 -96.16 17.82
N GLY A 40 24.07 -97.40 17.66
CA GLY A 40 22.73 -97.77 18.08
C GLY A 40 22.60 -97.60 19.59
N HIS A 41 21.76 -96.68 20.02
CA HIS A 41 20.95 -96.89 21.21
C HIS A 41 19.49 -96.95 20.75
N GLY A 42 18.98 -98.18 20.77
CA GLY A 42 17.61 -98.49 20.42
C GLY A 42 16.63 -97.95 21.46
N GLY A 43 15.54 -97.41 20.94
CA GLY A 43 14.29 -97.15 21.64
C GLY A 43 13.23 -96.99 20.55
N ASP A 44 12.19 -97.81 20.63
CA ASP A 44 11.19 -98.13 19.61
C ASP A 44 10.59 -96.98 18.77
N HIS A 45 10.36 -97.37 17.52
CA HIS A 45 9.48 -96.82 16.48
C HIS A 45 8.29 -95.98 16.93
N HIS A 46 8.03 -94.87 16.23
CA HIS A 46 6.83 -94.71 15.40
C HIS A 46 7.05 -93.60 14.33
N ASP A 47 7.27 -94.08 13.09
CA ASP A 47 6.75 -93.63 11.79
C ASP A 47 6.86 -92.17 11.28
N GLY A 48 7.20 -92.06 9.99
CA GLY A 48 6.84 -90.92 9.13
C GLY A 48 7.97 -89.95 8.79
N GLY A 49 8.69 -90.21 7.69
CA GLY A 49 9.74 -89.34 7.17
C GLY A 49 9.26 -87.90 6.92
N ALA A 50 9.93 -86.95 7.56
CA ALA A 50 9.86 -85.53 7.23
C ALA A 50 11.23 -85.07 6.74
N PHE A 51 11.22 -84.34 5.61
CA PHE A 51 12.40 -83.70 5.04
C PHE A 51 13.12 -82.89 6.13
N PRO A 52 14.47 -82.95 6.27
CA PRO A 52 15.20 -82.37 7.40
C PRO A 52 14.85 -80.92 7.81
N PRO A 53 14.47 -80.00 6.89
CA PRO A 53 14.04 -78.64 7.28
C PRO A 53 12.58 -78.53 7.77
N PHE A 54 11.79 -79.61 7.75
CA PHE A 54 10.38 -79.63 8.17
C PHE A 54 10.12 -80.58 9.35
N ASP A 55 11.04 -80.65 10.30
CA ASP A 55 10.83 -81.37 11.56
C ASP A 55 9.92 -80.55 12.50
N SER A 56 8.68 -81.03 12.67
CA SER A 56 7.64 -80.38 13.45
C SER A 56 7.93 -80.24 14.95
N THR A 57 8.90 -81.00 15.48
CA THR A 57 9.31 -80.93 16.88
C THR A 57 9.99 -79.59 17.23
N THR A 58 10.59 -78.91 16.24
CA THR A 58 11.32 -77.65 16.46
C THR A 58 10.42 -76.40 16.32
N TYR A 59 9.25 -76.53 15.70
CA TYR A 59 8.32 -75.40 15.49
C TYR A 59 7.82 -74.79 16.80
N GLY A 60 7.62 -75.58 17.85
CA GLY A 60 7.21 -75.06 19.15
C GLY A 60 8.20 -74.05 19.73
N SER A 61 9.50 -74.37 19.68
CA SER A 61 10.56 -73.47 20.16
C SER A 61 10.73 -72.25 19.25
N GLN A 62 10.61 -72.41 17.93
CA GLN A 62 10.69 -71.29 16.98
C GLN A 62 9.53 -70.32 17.15
N LEU A 63 8.30 -70.83 17.33
CA LEU A 63 7.11 -70.02 17.58
C LEU A 63 7.17 -69.33 18.95
N LEU A 64 7.71 -69.99 19.98
CA LEU A 64 7.92 -69.38 21.28
C LEU A 64 8.91 -68.20 21.20
N TRP A 65 10.07 -68.40 20.56
CA TRP A 65 11.05 -67.32 20.40
C TRP A 65 10.55 -66.20 19.47
N LEU A 66 9.82 -66.54 18.40
CA LEU A 66 9.13 -65.59 17.55
C LEU A 66 8.13 -64.75 18.37
N ALA A 67 7.32 -65.37 19.21
CA ALA A 67 6.35 -64.66 20.05
C ALA A 67 7.03 -63.74 21.07
N ILE A 68 8.14 -64.18 21.67
CA ILE A 68 8.93 -63.36 22.61
C ILE A 68 9.54 -62.15 21.90
N THR A 69 10.23 -62.37 20.77
CA THR A 69 10.89 -61.29 20.02
C THR A 69 9.90 -60.34 19.37
N PHE A 70 8.81 -60.86 18.79
CA PHE A 70 7.72 -60.07 18.23
C PHE A 70 6.97 -59.30 19.32
N GLY A 71 6.71 -59.90 20.47
CA GLY A 71 6.10 -59.24 21.62
C GLY A 71 6.97 -58.09 22.16
N LEU A 72 8.29 -58.32 22.28
CA LEU A 72 9.25 -57.28 22.66
C LEU A 72 9.29 -56.14 21.64
N LEU A 73 9.37 -56.47 20.34
CA LEU A 73 9.32 -55.49 19.25
C LEU A 73 8.02 -54.68 19.28
N TYR A 74 6.87 -55.35 19.43
CA TYR A 74 5.56 -54.73 19.51
C TYR A 74 5.47 -53.77 20.71
N TYR A 75 5.97 -54.21 21.87
CA TYR A 75 6.01 -53.36 23.07
C TYR A 75 6.84 -52.09 22.84
N ILE A 76 8.03 -52.21 22.25
CA ILE A 76 8.90 -51.07 21.92
C ILE A 76 8.22 -50.15 20.89
N MET A 77 7.63 -50.71 19.84
CA MET A 77 6.94 -49.95 18.79
C MET A 77 5.75 -49.18 19.36
N SER A 78 4.95 -49.84 20.20
CA SER A 78 3.78 -49.26 20.85
C SER A 78 4.16 -48.14 21.83
N LYS A 79 5.21 -48.35 22.64
CA LYS A 79 5.61 -47.37 23.66
C LYS A 79 6.56 -46.29 23.20
N VAL A 80 7.28 -46.46 22.09
CA VAL A 80 8.32 -45.52 21.65
C VAL A 80 8.01 -44.94 20.28
N ALA A 81 7.71 -45.76 19.27
CA ALA A 81 7.54 -45.28 17.91
C ALA A 81 6.21 -44.53 17.71
N LEU A 82 5.09 -45.10 18.17
CA LEU A 82 3.78 -44.45 18.09
C LEU A 82 3.73 -43.09 18.80
N PRO A 83 4.18 -42.93 20.06
CA PRO A 83 4.14 -41.62 20.71
C PRO A 83 5.07 -40.59 20.04
N ARG A 84 6.20 -41.00 19.46
CA ARG A 84 7.08 -40.08 18.72
C ARG A 84 6.40 -39.54 17.46
N ILE A 85 5.71 -40.41 16.70
CA ILE A 85 4.98 -40.00 15.49
C ILE A 85 3.76 -39.15 15.88
N ALA A 86 3.03 -39.52 16.94
CA ALA A 86 1.92 -38.72 17.43
C ALA A 86 2.37 -37.32 17.86
N ASN A 87 3.50 -37.21 18.57
CA ASN A 87 4.06 -35.92 18.96
C ASN A 87 4.44 -35.05 17.76
N ILE A 88 5.08 -35.61 16.73
CA ILE A 88 5.44 -34.82 15.53
C ILE A 88 4.20 -34.32 14.79
N LEU A 89 3.15 -35.13 14.74
CA LEU A 89 1.90 -34.76 14.08
C LEU A 89 1.19 -33.65 14.86
N GLU A 90 1.15 -33.75 16.19
CA GLU A 90 0.55 -32.72 17.03
C GLU A 90 1.33 -31.40 16.93
N VAL A 91 2.66 -31.42 17.03
CA VAL A 91 3.49 -30.21 16.86
C VAL A 91 3.25 -29.53 15.51
N ARG A 92 3.11 -30.31 14.42
CA ARG A 92 2.78 -29.75 13.11
C ARG A 92 1.38 -29.18 13.07
N ARG A 93 0.40 -29.88 13.64
CA ARG A 93 -0.99 -29.43 13.69
C ARG A 93 -1.13 -28.14 14.47
N ASP A 94 -0.51 -28.06 15.65
CA ASP A 94 -0.49 -26.88 16.51
C ASP A 94 0.20 -25.71 15.83
N ARG A 95 1.34 -25.96 15.16
CA ARG A 95 2.03 -24.92 14.40
C ARG A 95 1.17 -24.39 13.25
N ILE A 96 0.53 -25.26 12.47
CA ILE A 96 -0.37 -24.84 11.39
C ILE A 96 -1.56 -24.05 11.96
N ALA A 97 -2.16 -24.51 13.06
CA ALA A 97 -3.28 -23.81 13.69
C ALA A 97 -2.85 -22.43 14.21
N SER A 98 -1.66 -22.33 14.82
CA SER A 98 -1.07 -21.08 15.27
C SER A 98 -0.77 -20.14 14.10
N ASP A 99 -0.13 -20.64 13.05
CA ASP A 99 0.23 -19.85 11.86
C ASP A 99 -1.03 -19.35 11.14
N LEU A 100 -2.08 -20.17 11.06
CA LEU A 100 -3.37 -19.77 10.47
C LEU A 100 -4.10 -18.74 11.33
N GLY A 101 -4.13 -18.93 12.65
CA GLY A 101 -4.73 -17.96 13.57
C GLY A 101 -4.01 -16.61 13.54
N GLU A 102 -2.68 -16.62 13.45
CA GLU A 102 -1.89 -15.40 13.31
C GLU A 102 -2.10 -14.73 11.96
N ALA A 103 -2.18 -15.50 10.87
CA ALA A 103 -2.50 -14.97 9.55
C ALA A 103 -3.90 -14.32 9.50
N GLU A 104 -4.91 -14.95 10.12
CA GLU A 104 -6.25 -14.39 10.24
C GLU A 104 -6.27 -13.11 11.10
N ARG A 105 -5.53 -13.10 12.22
CA ARG A 105 -5.39 -11.91 13.07
C ARG A 105 -4.77 -10.74 12.30
N LEU A 106 -3.65 -10.98 11.62
CA LEU A 106 -2.94 -9.97 10.82
C LEU A 106 -3.80 -9.48 9.65
N LYS A 107 -4.54 -10.39 9.01
CA LYS A 107 -5.49 -10.02 7.95
C LYS A 107 -6.57 -9.08 8.50
N ARG A 108 -7.20 -9.45 9.61
CA ARG A 108 -8.25 -8.63 10.24
C ARG A 108 -7.72 -7.25 10.65
N GLU A 109 -6.53 -7.19 11.24
CA GLU A 109 -5.89 -5.92 11.61
C GLU A 109 -5.56 -5.06 10.39
N THR A 110 -5.14 -5.68 9.30
CA THR A 110 -4.90 -4.98 8.02
C THR A 110 -6.21 -4.45 7.44
N ASP A 111 -7.26 -5.26 7.40
CA ASP A 111 -8.58 -4.88 6.89
C ASP A 111 -9.17 -3.72 7.74
N GLU A 112 -9.01 -3.77 9.07
CA GLU A 112 -9.43 -2.69 9.99
C GLU A 112 -8.61 -1.41 9.77
N ALA A 113 -7.29 -1.53 9.62
CA ALA A 113 -6.42 -0.39 9.34
C ALA A 113 -6.74 0.26 7.99
N ILE A 114 -7.03 -0.54 6.95
CA ILE A 114 -7.46 -0.05 5.64
C ILE A 114 -8.79 0.69 5.78
N ALA A 115 -9.78 0.11 6.46
CA ALA A 115 -11.08 0.75 6.66
C ALA A 115 -10.95 2.09 7.41
N SER A 116 -10.16 2.13 8.48
CA SER A 116 -9.89 3.36 9.23
C SER A 116 -9.16 4.42 8.40
N TYR A 117 -8.21 3.99 7.55
CA TYR A 117 -7.48 4.88 6.66
C TYR A 117 -8.39 5.47 5.58
N GLU A 118 -9.21 4.64 4.94
CA GLU A 118 -10.18 5.07 3.93
C GLU A 118 -11.23 6.02 4.51
N GLN A 119 -11.74 5.73 5.71
CA GLN A 119 -12.65 6.62 6.43
C GLN A 119 -11.98 7.97 6.72
N SER A 120 -10.75 7.96 7.25
CA SER A 120 -10.00 9.19 7.56
C SER A 120 -9.76 10.02 6.30
N LEU A 121 -9.45 9.38 5.17
CA LEU A 121 -9.27 10.03 3.88
C LEU A 121 -10.57 10.62 3.33
N ALA A 122 -11.69 9.91 3.47
CA ALA A 122 -13.00 10.41 3.09
C ALA A 122 -13.42 11.63 3.93
N GLU A 123 -13.24 11.57 5.25
CA GLU A 123 -13.50 12.68 6.15
C GLU A 123 -12.61 13.89 5.85
N ALA A 124 -11.31 13.67 5.59
CA ALA A 124 -10.39 14.74 5.22
C ALA A 124 -10.80 15.42 3.91
N ARG A 125 -11.20 14.65 2.89
CA ARG A 125 -11.71 15.20 1.63
C ARG A 125 -13.00 15.98 1.85
N GLN A 126 -13.94 15.45 2.63
CA GLN A 126 -15.19 16.15 2.95
C GLN A 126 -14.92 17.48 3.69
N LYS A 127 -14.03 17.48 4.68
CA LYS A 127 -13.60 18.69 5.39
C LYS A 127 -12.94 19.70 4.45
N ALA A 128 -12.05 19.25 3.57
CA ALA A 128 -11.41 20.12 2.58
C ALA A 128 -12.43 20.76 1.63
N HIS A 129 -13.41 19.98 1.14
CA HIS A 129 -14.50 20.52 0.33
C HIS A 129 -15.36 21.52 1.11
N GLY A 130 -15.68 21.24 2.38
CA GLY A 130 -16.42 22.16 3.25
C GLY A 130 -15.68 23.48 3.50
N ILE A 131 -14.38 23.41 3.75
CA ILE A 131 -13.52 24.60 3.91
C ILE A 131 -13.47 25.39 2.61
N ALA A 132 -13.25 24.74 1.46
CA ALA A 132 -13.21 25.41 0.17
C ALA A 132 -14.54 26.09 -0.18
N HIS A 133 -15.67 25.45 0.13
CA HIS A 133 -17.00 26.02 -0.05
C HIS A 133 -17.19 27.27 0.83
N THR A 134 -16.94 27.12 2.13
CA THR A 134 -17.09 28.21 3.11
C THR A 134 -16.19 29.40 2.75
N ALA A 135 -14.92 29.15 2.42
CA ALA A 135 -13.98 30.19 2.01
C ALA A 135 -14.45 30.92 0.74
N ARG A 136 -15.06 30.20 -0.21
CA ARG A 136 -15.61 30.81 -1.43
C ARG A 136 -16.83 31.67 -1.15
N GLU A 137 -17.71 31.21 -0.26
CA GLU A 137 -18.87 32.00 0.17
C GLU A 137 -18.44 33.25 0.94
N GLU A 138 -17.53 33.12 1.91
CA GLU A 138 -16.98 34.24 2.65
C GLU A 138 -16.27 35.25 1.74
N ALA A 139 -15.45 34.77 0.80
CA ALA A 139 -14.78 35.64 -0.17
C ALA A 139 -15.80 36.37 -1.06
N LYS A 140 -16.87 35.69 -1.49
CA LYS A 140 -17.94 36.31 -2.26
C LYS A 140 -18.67 37.38 -1.44
N THR A 141 -19.04 37.08 -0.20
CA THR A 141 -19.71 38.05 0.69
C THR A 141 -18.83 39.26 0.98
N GLN A 142 -17.55 39.06 1.26
CA GLN A 142 -16.60 40.16 1.46
C GLN A 142 -16.42 41.00 0.19
N PHE A 143 -16.31 40.35 -0.97
CA PHE A 143 -16.23 41.05 -2.25
C PHE A 143 -17.48 41.89 -2.51
N ASP A 144 -18.66 41.32 -2.35
CA ASP A 144 -19.93 42.02 -2.57
C ASP A 144 -20.07 43.22 -1.61
N ALA A 145 -19.63 43.09 -0.35
CA ALA A 145 -19.63 44.16 0.65
C ALA A 145 -18.65 45.30 0.32
N GLU A 146 -17.40 44.98 -0.04
CA GLU A 146 -16.41 45.98 -0.44
C GLU A 146 -16.82 46.66 -1.76
N PHE A 147 -17.36 45.89 -2.71
CA PHE A 147 -17.89 46.43 -3.96
C PHE A 147 -19.01 47.44 -3.71
N ALA A 148 -19.97 47.12 -2.84
CA ALA A 148 -21.04 48.04 -2.47
C ALA A 148 -20.50 49.32 -1.78
N LYS A 149 -19.46 49.20 -0.97
CA LYS A 149 -18.81 50.36 -0.32
C LYS A 149 -18.11 51.25 -1.32
N VAL A 150 -17.33 50.66 -2.23
CA VAL A 150 -16.66 51.39 -3.32
C VAL A 150 -17.67 52.09 -4.21
N GLU A 151 -18.77 51.43 -4.58
CA GLU A 151 -19.83 52.03 -5.37
C GLU A 151 -20.47 53.23 -4.65
N ALA A 152 -20.74 53.11 -3.34
CA ALA A 152 -21.25 54.21 -2.54
C ALA A 152 -20.27 55.39 -2.47
N ASP A 153 -18.97 55.13 -2.39
CA ASP A 153 -17.95 56.17 -2.36
C ASP A 153 -17.74 56.83 -3.74
N ILE A 154 -17.86 56.08 -4.82
CA ILE A 154 -17.89 56.61 -6.20
C ILE A 154 -19.11 57.52 -6.38
N ALA A 155 -20.30 57.09 -5.94
CA ALA A 155 -21.52 57.90 -6.04
C ALA A 155 -21.42 59.22 -5.26
N LYS A 156 -20.81 59.21 -4.05
CA LYS A 156 -20.53 60.44 -3.29
C LYS A 156 -19.56 61.35 -4.03
N GLN A 157 -18.48 60.79 -4.60
CA GLN A 157 -17.49 61.58 -5.35
C GLN A 157 -18.11 62.21 -6.60
N LEU A 158 -18.97 61.48 -7.30
CA LEU A 158 -19.71 62.00 -8.46
C LEU A 158 -20.60 63.17 -8.06
N THR A 159 -21.38 63.01 -6.99
CA THR A 159 -22.26 64.07 -6.47
C THR A 159 -21.46 65.31 -6.07
N ALA A 160 -20.34 65.13 -5.35
CA ALA A 160 -19.47 66.24 -4.95
C ALA A 160 -18.77 66.92 -6.14
N ALA A 161 -18.46 66.16 -7.19
CA ALA A 161 -17.92 66.72 -8.43
C ALA A 161 -18.98 67.55 -9.18
N ASP A 162 -20.22 67.06 -9.27
CA ASP A 162 -21.33 67.77 -9.90
C ASP A 162 -21.67 69.07 -9.16
N GLU A 163 -21.65 69.06 -7.82
CA GLU A 163 -21.81 70.27 -7.00
C GLU A 163 -20.70 71.29 -7.26
N LYS A 164 -19.43 70.84 -7.32
CA LYS A 164 -18.29 71.71 -7.66
C LYS A 164 -18.41 72.30 -9.05
N ILE A 165 -18.77 71.49 -10.05
CA ILE A 165 -18.98 71.95 -11.43
C ILE A 165 -20.08 73.01 -11.46
N THR A 166 -21.19 72.78 -10.75
CA THR A 166 -22.31 73.73 -10.67
C THR A 166 -21.91 75.03 -9.98
N ALA A 167 -21.13 74.95 -8.90
CA ALA A 167 -20.61 76.12 -8.19
C ALA A 167 -19.66 76.95 -9.07
N VAL A 168 -18.69 76.30 -9.73
CA VAL A 168 -17.76 76.96 -10.66
C VAL A 168 -18.50 77.57 -11.84
N LYS A 169 -19.49 76.87 -12.42
CA LYS A 169 -20.33 77.40 -13.50
C LYS A 169 -21.07 78.66 -13.05
N THR A 170 -21.67 78.64 -11.85
CA THR A 170 -22.39 79.79 -11.30
C THR A 170 -21.46 80.97 -11.06
N ALA A 171 -20.28 80.73 -10.48
CA ALA A 171 -19.26 81.76 -10.25
C ALA A 171 -18.78 82.37 -11.58
N ALA A 172 -18.42 81.55 -12.56
CA ALA A 172 -17.98 82.01 -13.87
C ALA A 172 -19.08 82.82 -14.60
N MET A 173 -20.35 82.40 -14.52
CA MET A 173 -21.46 83.16 -15.08
C MET A 173 -21.62 84.53 -14.41
N GLY A 174 -21.40 84.62 -13.09
CA GLY A 174 -21.40 85.90 -12.37
C GLY A 174 -20.22 86.79 -12.72
N GLU A 175 -19.03 86.23 -12.91
CA GLU A 175 -17.84 86.96 -13.37
C GLU A 175 -18.04 87.52 -14.78
N VAL A 176 -18.67 86.76 -15.69
CA VAL A 176 -19.01 87.25 -17.04
C VAL A 176 -19.96 88.45 -16.97
N ASP A 177 -20.98 88.41 -16.11
CA ASP A 177 -21.89 89.54 -15.91
C ASP A 177 -21.13 90.78 -15.40
N ALA A 178 -20.21 90.61 -14.46
CA ALA A 178 -19.37 91.70 -13.93
C ALA A 178 -18.43 92.28 -15.00
N ILE A 179 -17.76 91.42 -15.78
CA ILE A 179 -16.87 91.83 -16.89
C ILE A 179 -17.68 92.57 -17.97
N ALA A 180 -18.87 92.10 -18.30
CA ALA A 180 -19.74 92.75 -19.28
C ALA A 180 -20.16 94.16 -18.82
N GLN A 181 -20.53 94.31 -17.54
CA GLN A 181 -20.86 95.62 -16.95
C GLN A 181 -19.67 96.55 -16.94
N SER A 182 -18.50 96.10 -16.47
CA SER A 182 -17.29 96.94 -16.41
C SER A 182 -16.78 97.34 -17.79
N THR A 183 -16.86 96.43 -18.77
CA THR A 183 -16.47 96.72 -20.16
C THR A 183 -17.43 97.71 -20.81
N THR A 184 -18.74 97.55 -20.58
CA THR A 184 -19.75 98.51 -21.06
C THR A 184 -19.56 99.88 -20.43
N GLU A 185 -19.29 99.96 -19.12
CA GLU A 185 -18.97 101.21 -18.41
C GLU A 185 -17.74 101.90 -19.03
N ALA A 186 -16.65 101.18 -19.24
CA ALA A 186 -15.43 101.72 -19.84
C ALA A 186 -15.63 102.24 -21.28
N ILE A 187 -16.38 101.49 -22.11
CA ILE A 187 -16.70 101.92 -23.48
C ILE A 187 -17.56 103.19 -23.47
N LEU A 188 -18.53 103.28 -22.55
CA LEU A 188 -19.48 104.39 -22.49
C LEU A 188 -18.82 105.66 -21.95
N GLU A 189 -17.91 105.54 -20.97
CA GLU A 189 -17.07 106.63 -20.48
C GLU A 189 -16.20 107.23 -21.60
N GLN A 190 -15.59 106.37 -22.44
CA GLN A 190 -14.78 106.79 -23.57
C GLN A 190 -15.60 107.49 -24.69
N LEU A 191 -16.86 107.11 -24.89
CA LEU A 191 -17.72 107.65 -25.97
C LEU A 191 -18.50 108.91 -25.57
N LEU A 192 -19.03 108.98 -24.35
CA LEU A 192 -19.95 110.04 -23.92
C LEU A 192 -19.30 111.07 -22.99
N GLY A 193 -18.08 110.81 -22.49
CA GLY A 193 -17.31 111.75 -21.67
C GLY A 193 -17.96 112.17 -20.33
N SER A 194 -19.10 111.58 -19.99
CA SER A 194 -19.82 111.78 -18.72
C SER A 194 -20.40 110.45 -18.24
N GLY A 195 -20.29 110.20 -16.92
CA GLY A 195 -20.63 108.91 -16.32
C GLY A 195 -22.13 108.64 -16.34
N VAL A 196 -22.52 107.52 -16.95
CA VAL A 196 -23.89 106.98 -16.84
C VAL A 196 -24.02 106.22 -15.52
N ALA A 197 -25.19 106.27 -14.88
CA ALA A 197 -25.39 105.61 -13.60
C ALA A 197 -25.22 104.08 -13.74
N LYS A 198 -24.38 103.48 -12.88
CA LYS A 198 -24.12 102.02 -12.84
C LYS A 198 -25.39 101.17 -12.81
N LYS A 199 -26.45 101.68 -12.19
CA LYS A 199 -27.77 101.02 -12.14
C LYS A 199 -28.39 100.84 -13.52
N ASP A 200 -28.26 101.82 -14.41
CA ASP A 200 -28.86 101.79 -15.75
C ASP A 200 -28.07 100.87 -16.68
N ILE A 201 -26.74 100.83 -16.54
CA ILE A 201 -25.86 99.89 -17.24
C ILE A 201 -26.17 98.45 -16.82
N ALA A 202 -26.30 98.19 -15.51
CA ALA A 202 -26.66 96.87 -15.00
C ALA A 202 -28.04 96.41 -15.51
N ALA A 203 -29.03 97.32 -15.54
CA ALA A 203 -30.36 97.04 -16.08
C ALA A 203 -30.31 96.69 -17.58
N ALA A 204 -29.57 97.46 -18.39
CA ALA A 204 -29.44 97.22 -19.83
C ALA A 204 -28.71 95.90 -20.15
N VAL A 205 -27.61 95.59 -19.44
CA VAL A 205 -26.88 94.31 -19.61
C VAL A 205 -27.77 93.12 -19.21
N SER A 206 -28.54 93.24 -18.13
CA SER A 206 -29.47 92.18 -17.71
C SER A 206 -30.63 91.98 -18.68
N ALA A 207 -31.14 93.06 -19.30
CA ALA A 207 -32.17 92.97 -20.34
C ALA A 207 -31.66 92.33 -21.63
N ALA A 208 -30.39 92.60 -22.01
CA ALA A 208 -29.76 91.99 -23.17
C ALA A 208 -29.49 90.48 -23.01
N LYS A 209 -29.27 90.01 -21.78
CA LYS A 209 -29.10 88.58 -21.44
C LYS A 209 -30.40 87.77 -21.49
N ALA A 210 -31.56 88.44 -21.36
CA ALA A 210 -32.87 87.80 -21.30
C ALA A 210 -33.54 87.61 -22.68
N ASN A 211 -33.00 88.23 -23.74
CA ASN A 211 -33.35 87.99 -25.15
C ASN A 211 -32.47 86.88 -25.75
#